data_AF-A0A395XB56-F1
#
_entry.id   AF-A0A395XB56-F1
#
_cell.length_a   1.000
_cell.length_b   1.000
_cell.length_c   1.000
_cell.angle_alpha   90.00
_cell.angle_beta   90.00
_cell.angle_gamma   90.00
#
_symmetry.space_group_name_H-M   'P 1'
#
loop_
_entity.id
_entity.type
_entity.pdbx_description
1 polymer ?
#
loop_
_entity_poly.entity_id
_entity_poly.type
_entity_poly.pdbx_seq_one_letter_code
_entity_poly.pdbx_strand_id
1 'polypeptide(L)'
;MSRVRTRLEQYKTEIENKSQYKHGLPGSALDIVNTLLNDFEQDEKENGWIPVSEKLPEDEREYLVTLEKVYGTPEIFMGIASYLKFGNDGYWNEKKYGYLEWDKYSDGHGGTTMYKVIAWKPLPKPYEEG
;
A
#
# COMPACT_ATOMS: atom_id res chain seq x y z
N MET A 1 3.15 -8.71 2.47
CA MET A 1 2.56 -9.93 1.88
C MET A 1 1.89 -10.77 2.96
N SER A 2 0.60 -11.05 2.81
CA SER A 2 -0.17 -11.89 3.75
C SER A 2 0.28 -13.36 3.68
N ARG A 3 0.38 -14.02 4.84
CA ARG A 3 0.67 -15.47 4.94
C ARG A 3 -0.33 -16.32 4.13
N VAL A 4 -1.57 -15.83 3.97
CA VAL A 4 -2.63 -16.50 3.20
C VAL A 4 -2.32 -16.44 1.71
N ARG A 5 -1.95 -15.26 1.18
CA ARG A 5 -1.56 -15.07 -0.23
C ARG A 5 -0.42 -15.99 -0.63
N THR A 6 0.66 -16.05 0.17
CA THR A 6 1.81 -16.93 -0.10
C THR A 6 1.41 -18.40 -0.18
N ARG A 7 0.49 -18.86 0.68
CA ARG A 7 -0.01 -20.24 0.63
C ARG A 7 -0.87 -20.50 -0.61
N LEU A 8 -1.70 -19.55 -1.03
CA LEU A 8 -2.51 -19.67 -2.24
C LEU A 8 -1.62 -19.75 -3.50
N GLU A 9 -0.56 -18.95 -3.58
CA GLU A 9 0.43 -19.01 -4.68
C GLU A 9 1.16 -20.36 -4.72
N GLN A 10 1.50 -20.92 -3.55
CA GLN A 10 2.07 -22.26 -3.44
C GLN A 10 1.09 -23.33 -3.94
N TYR A 11 -0.17 -23.29 -3.49
CA TYR A 11 -1.20 -24.24 -3.94
C TYR A 11 -1.47 -24.14 -5.44
N LYS A 12 -1.52 -22.93 -5.99
CA LYS A 12 -1.62 -22.72 -7.44
C LYS A 12 -0.50 -23.46 -8.18
N THR A 13 0.74 -23.24 -7.76
CA THR A 13 1.93 -23.86 -8.36
C THR A 13 1.88 -25.39 -8.25
N GLU A 14 1.51 -25.93 -7.08
CA GLU A 14 1.40 -27.39 -6.89
C GLU A 14 0.30 -28.02 -7.75
N ILE A 15 -0.86 -27.36 -7.87
CA ILE A 15 -1.99 -27.84 -8.66
C ILE A 15 -1.64 -27.81 -10.15
N GLU A 16 -1.02 -26.72 -10.63
CA GLU A 16 -0.57 -26.59 -12.01
C GLU A 16 0.46 -27.66 -12.38
N ASN A 17 1.40 -27.98 -11.47
CA ASN A 17 2.42 -29.02 -11.68
C ASN A 17 1.86 -30.45 -11.69
N LYS A 18 0.79 -30.72 -10.94
CA LYS A 18 0.17 -32.06 -10.84
C LYS A 18 -0.91 -32.29 -11.87
N SER A 19 -1.55 -31.23 -12.39
CA SER A 19 -2.66 -31.38 -13.31
C SER A 19 -2.19 -31.44 -14.76
N GLN A 20 -2.80 -32.32 -15.56
CA GLN A 20 -2.68 -32.30 -17.02
C GLN A 20 -3.50 -31.16 -17.67
N TYR A 21 -4.36 -30.49 -16.89
CA TYR A 21 -5.28 -29.45 -17.34
C TYR A 21 -4.79 -28.08 -16.88
N LYS A 22 -3.94 -27.46 -17.70
CA LYS A 22 -3.34 -26.13 -17.42
C LYS A 22 -4.36 -24.99 -17.39
N HIS A 23 -5.59 -25.22 -17.85
CA HIS A 23 -6.66 -24.24 -17.84
C HIS A 23 -7.79 -24.80 -16.98
N GLY A 24 -7.95 -24.19 -15.81
CA GLY A 24 -8.94 -24.61 -14.82
C GLY A 24 -10.33 -24.56 -15.45
N LEU A 25 -11.05 -25.67 -15.34
CA LEU A 25 -12.50 -25.67 -15.59
C LEU A 25 -13.17 -24.82 -14.49
N PRO A 26 -14.29 -24.13 -14.78
CA PRO A 26 -15.07 -23.45 -13.76
C PRO A 26 -15.39 -24.39 -12.60
N GLY A 27 -15.11 -23.95 -11.37
CA GLY A 27 -15.28 -24.75 -10.15
C GLY A 27 -14.19 -25.79 -9.88
N SER A 28 -13.13 -25.85 -10.68
CA SER A 28 -11.94 -26.66 -10.38
C SER A 28 -11.14 -26.06 -9.23
N ALA A 29 -10.27 -26.87 -8.59
CA ALA A 29 -9.39 -26.39 -7.53
C ALA A 29 -8.50 -25.21 -7.98
N LEU A 30 -8.04 -25.22 -9.24
CA LEU A 30 -7.26 -24.12 -9.81
C LEU A 30 -8.09 -22.84 -9.99
N ASP A 31 -9.34 -22.98 -10.44
CA ASP A 31 -10.28 -21.86 -10.61
C ASP A 31 -10.63 -21.20 -9.27
N ILE A 32 -10.88 -22.02 -8.24
CA ILE A 32 -11.13 -21.54 -6.87
C ILE A 32 -9.92 -20.79 -6.33
N VAL A 33 -8.70 -21.34 -6.47
CA VAL A 33 -7.48 -20.67 -6.00
C VAL A 33 -7.24 -19.34 -6.73
N ASN A 34 -7.46 -19.29 -8.04
CA ASN A 34 -7.33 -18.05 -8.80
C ASN A 34 -8.39 -17.01 -8.39
N THR A 35 -9.63 -17.44 -8.15
CA THR A 35 -10.70 -16.56 -7.65
C THR A 35 -10.31 -15.96 -6.30
N LEU A 36 -9.88 -16.80 -5.36
CA LEU A 36 -9.45 -16.33 -4.03
C LEU A 36 -8.24 -15.40 -4.09
N LEU A 37 -7.30 -15.61 -5.01
CA LEU A 37 -6.19 -14.68 -5.23
C LEU A 37 -6.67 -13.32 -5.76
N ASN A 38 -7.60 -13.32 -6.72
CA ASN A 38 -8.19 -12.10 -7.24
C ASN A 38 -8.99 -11.35 -6.17
N ASP A 39 -9.80 -12.06 -5.39
CA ASP A 39 -10.55 -11.48 -4.27
C ASP A 39 -9.58 -10.89 -3.24
N PHE A 40 -8.45 -11.55 -2.96
CA PHE A 40 -7.42 -11.03 -2.06
C PHE A 40 -6.78 -9.74 -2.59
N GLU A 41 -6.49 -9.68 -3.89
CA GLU A 41 -5.99 -8.45 -4.54
C GLU A 41 -7.04 -7.34 -4.54
N GLN A 42 -8.31 -7.70 -4.69
CA GLN A 42 -9.42 -6.77 -4.63
C GLN A 42 -9.61 -6.25 -3.19
N ASP A 43 -9.62 -7.11 -2.18
CA ASP A 43 -9.66 -6.72 -0.77
C ASP A 43 -8.47 -5.82 -0.39
N GLU A 44 -7.27 -6.11 -0.89
CA GLU A 44 -6.09 -5.25 -0.72
C GLU A 44 -6.33 -3.84 -1.32
N LYS A 45 -7.01 -3.74 -2.47
CA LYS A 45 -7.42 -2.47 -3.09
C LYS A 45 -8.61 -1.82 -2.37
N GLU A 46 -9.56 -2.59 -1.87
CA GLU A 46 -10.80 -2.13 -1.23
C GLU A 46 -10.58 -1.58 0.19
N ASN A 47 -9.46 -1.92 0.84
CA ASN A 47 -9.06 -1.30 2.10
C ASN A 47 -8.75 0.21 1.98
N GLY A 48 -8.85 0.76 0.75
CA GLY A 48 -8.81 2.18 0.41
C GLY A 48 -7.42 2.77 0.39
N TRP A 49 -6.39 1.94 0.61
CA TRP A 49 -4.99 2.35 0.60
C TRP A 49 -4.46 2.40 -0.83
N ILE A 50 -3.85 3.53 -1.19
CA ILE A 50 -3.25 3.78 -2.48
C ILE A 50 -1.73 3.83 -2.28
N PRO A 51 -0.96 2.90 -2.86
CA PRO A 51 0.50 2.95 -2.81
C PRO A 51 1.03 4.24 -3.45
N VAL A 52 2.04 4.87 -2.84
CA VAL A 52 2.66 6.08 -3.43
C VAL A 52 3.34 5.80 -4.77
N SER A 53 3.73 4.55 -5.01
CA SER A 53 4.30 4.08 -6.28
C SER A 53 3.25 3.94 -7.40
N GLU A 54 1.97 3.84 -7.05
CA GLU A 54 0.86 3.77 -8.00
C GLU A 54 0.36 5.17 -8.36
N LYS A 55 0.05 5.97 -7.33
CA LYS A 55 -0.52 7.31 -7.51
C LYS A 55 -0.22 8.18 -6.30
N LEU A 56 0.06 9.46 -6.54
CA LEU A 56 0.12 10.49 -5.50
C LEU A 56 -1.22 11.22 -5.37
N PRO A 57 -1.54 11.82 -4.21
CA PRO A 57 -2.76 12.58 -4.06
C PRO A 57 -2.89 13.75 -5.04
N GLU A 58 -4.13 14.06 -5.42
CA GLU A 58 -4.41 15.18 -6.33
C GLU A 58 -4.54 16.52 -5.59
N ASP A 59 -5.03 16.51 -4.35
CA ASP A 59 -5.29 17.72 -3.58
C ASP A 59 -4.32 17.84 -2.41
N GLU A 60 -3.91 19.08 -2.10
CA GLU A 60 -3.15 19.42 -0.91
C GLU A 60 -4.04 19.38 0.34
N ARG A 61 -3.93 18.30 1.13
CA ARG A 61 -4.68 18.11 2.39
C ARG A 61 -4.03 17.04 3.25
N GLU A 62 -4.62 16.79 4.42
CA GLU A 62 -4.22 15.69 5.29
C GLU A 62 -4.80 14.34 4.83
N TYR A 63 -3.96 13.31 4.93
CA TYR A 63 -4.29 11.92 4.60
C TYR A 63 -3.87 10.99 5.73
N LEU A 64 -4.55 9.87 5.84
CA LEU A 64 -4.01 8.74 6.60
C LEU A 64 -2.89 8.12 5.77
N VAL A 65 -1.74 7.91 6.38
CA VAL A 65 -0.53 7.38 5.71
C VAL A 65 0.02 6.16 6.44
N THR A 66 0.61 5.26 5.67
CA THR A 66 1.47 4.21 6.21
C THR A 66 2.91 4.68 6.10
N LEU A 67 3.57 4.80 7.24
CA LEU A 67 4.97 5.21 7.36
C LEU A 67 5.85 4.00 7.53
N GLU A 68 6.92 3.95 6.74
CA GLU A 68 7.99 2.96 6.85
C GLU A 68 9.26 3.65 7.31
N LYS A 69 9.90 3.08 8.34
CA LYS A 69 11.20 3.55 8.82
C LYS A 69 12.31 3.11 7.86
N VAL A 70 13.08 4.07 7.36
CA VAL A 70 14.12 3.86 6.33
C VAL A 70 15.46 3.41 6.93
N TYR A 71 15.75 3.81 8.18
CA TYR A 71 17.01 3.47 8.85
C TYR A 71 16.81 2.78 10.20
N GLY A 72 17.63 1.75 10.46
CA GLY A 72 17.63 0.98 11.70
C GLY A 72 16.68 -0.20 11.66
N THR A 73 16.08 -0.54 12.80
CA THR A 73 15.09 -1.63 12.87
C THR A 73 13.84 -1.27 12.06
N PRO A 74 13.44 -2.11 11.09
CA PRO A 74 12.24 -1.86 10.30
C PRO A 74 11.01 -1.71 11.19
N GLU A 75 10.26 -0.63 10.98
CA GLU A 75 9.04 -0.32 11.69
C GLU A 75 8.02 0.26 10.71
N ILE A 76 6.78 -0.24 10.78
CA ILE A 76 5.67 0.21 9.96
C ILE A 76 4.54 0.60 10.89
N PHE A 77 4.03 1.82 10.75
CA PHE A 77 2.90 2.31 11.52
C PHE A 77 2.04 3.29 10.72
N MET A 78 0.83 3.56 11.21
CA MET A 78 -0.08 4.53 10.62
C MET A 78 0.12 5.92 11.24
N GLY A 79 0.07 6.95 10.41
CA GLY A 79 0.13 8.35 10.83
C GLY A 79 -0.81 9.23 10.00
N ILE A 80 -0.81 10.52 10.30
CA ILE A 80 -1.51 11.54 9.50
C ILE A 80 -0.46 12.49 8.94
N ALA A 81 -0.42 12.65 7.62
CA ALA A 81 0.51 13.56 6.96
C ALA A 81 -0.24 14.46 5.97
N SER A 82 0.21 15.72 5.88
CA SER A 82 -0.19 16.67 4.85
C SER A 82 0.56 16.36 3.56
N TYR A 83 -0.17 16.26 2.45
CA TYR A 83 0.42 16.29 1.11
C TYR A 83 0.45 17.74 0.61
N LEU A 84 1.60 18.18 0.14
CA LEU A 84 1.87 19.54 -0.32
C LEU A 84 2.47 19.48 -1.72
N LYS A 85 2.11 20.41 -2.60
CA LYS A 85 2.61 20.51 -3.97
C LYS A 85 3.44 21.78 -4.13
N PHE A 86 4.70 21.62 -4.51
CA PHE A 86 5.55 22.75 -4.90
C PHE A 86 5.92 22.58 -6.37
N GLY A 87 5.29 23.38 -7.23
CA GLY A 87 5.45 23.26 -8.68
C GLY A 87 4.88 21.94 -9.19
N ASN A 88 5.73 21.11 -9.83
CA ASN A 88 5.35 19.80 -10.35
C ASN A 88 5.62 18.66 -9.37
N ASP A 89 6.21 18.97 -8.21
CA ASP A 89 6.63 17.98 -7.22
C ASP A 89 5.71 17.99 -6.00
N GLY A 90 5.60 16.83 -5.35
CA GLY A 90 4.72 16.60 -4.22
C GLY A 90 5.49 16.10 -3.01
N TYR A 91 5.15 16.61 -1.83
CA TYR A 91 5.89 16.46 -0.60
C TYR A 91 4.94 16.03 0.52
N TRP A 92 5.42 15.14 1.37
CA TRP A 92 4.71 14.72 2.57
C TRP A 92 5.27 15.44 3.79
N ASN A 93 4.40 16.00 4.62
CA ASN A 93 4.76 16.66 5.86
C ASN A 93 3.94 16.08 7.02
N GLU A 94 4.61 15.48 7.99
CA GLU A 94 4.00 14.93 9.20
C GLU A 94 4.32 15.86 10.39
N LYS A 95 3.37 16.04 11.31
CA LYS A 95 3.44 17.04 12.37
C LYS A 95 4.61 16.84 13.35
N LYS A 96 4.92 15.60 13.72
CA LYS A 96 5.99 15.24 14.65
C LYS A 96 7.37 15.22 13.98
N TYR A 97 7.43 14.78 12.73
CA TYR A 97 8.69 14.50 12.04
C TYR A 97 9.08 15.52 10.97
N GLY A 98 8.17 16.43 10.62
CA GLY A 98 8.34 17.39 9.54
C GLY A 98 8.17 16.75 8.17
N TYR A 99 8.86 17.30 7.17
CA TYR A 99 8.88 16.71 5.83
C TYR A 99 9.46 15.29 5.86
N LEU A 100 8.91 14.39 5.08
CA LEU A 100 9.29 12.96 5.05
C LEU A 100 10.14 12.66 3.82
N GLU A 101 10.90 11.57 3.88
CA GLU A 101 11.77 11.16 2.77
C GLU A 101 10.97 10.81 1.52
N TRP A 102 11.54 11.17 0.36
CA TRP A 102 10.95 10.94 -0.95
C TRP A 102 11.97 10.35 -1.93
N ASP A 103 11.65 9.17 -2.46
CA ASP A 103 12.56 8.35 -3.28
C ASP A 103 13.00 9.02 -4.61
N LYS A 104 12.32 10.09 -5.09
CA LYS A 104 12.61 10.71 -6.40
C LYS A 104 13.59 11.89 -6.35
N TYR A 105 13.66 12.62 -5.22
CA TYR A 105 14.55 13.77 -5.04
C TYR A 105 15.05 13.81 -3.58
N SER A 106 15.93 12.87 -3.23
CA SER A 106 16.70 12.90 -1.98
C SER A 106 17.85 13.93 -2.09
N ASP A 107 17.55 15.20 -2.39
CA ASP A 107 18.56 16.26 -2.47
C ASP A 107 18.73 17.06 -1.16
N GLY A 108 18.19 16.55 -0.05
CA GLY A 108 18.59 16.98 1.29
C GLY A 108 18.05 18.34 1.73
N HIS A 109 17.09 18.92 1.01
CA HIS A 109 16.46 20.18 1.40
C HIS A 109 15.08 19.97 2.00
N GLY A 110 15.09 19.50 3.24
CA GLY A 110 13.97 19.59 4.17
C GLY A 110 13.19 18.29 4.29
N GLY A 111 13.59 17.46 5.25
CA GLY A 111 12.80 16.34 5.76
C GLY A 111 13.62 15.36 6.58
N THR A 112 12.99 14.68 7.52
CA THR A 112 13.62 13.55 8.19
C THR A 112 13.81 12.43 7.18
N THR A 113 15.03 11.90 7.10
CA THR A 113 15.31 10.66 6.34
C THR A 113 14.90 9.42 7.13
N MET A 114 14.29 9.57 8.32
CA MET A 114 13.94 8.41 9.14
C MET A 114 12.72 7.67 8.62
N TYR A 115 11.79 8.34 7.96
CA TYR A 115 10.51 7.77 7.56
C TYR A 115 10.11 8.22 6.15
N LYS A 116 9.48 7.31 5.41
CA LYS A 116 8.82 7.59 4.14
C LYS A 116 7.37 7.12 4.15
N VAL A 117 6.53 7.77 3.35
CA VAL A 117 5.15 7.32 3.10
C VAL A 117 5.18 6.23 2.03
N ILE A 118 4.61 5.05 2.33
CA ILE A 118 4.52 3.95 1.35
C ILE A 118 3.11 3.77 0.77
N ALA A 119 2.08 4.20 1.49
CA ALA A 119 0.70 4.20 1.03
C ALA A 119 -0.10 5.30 1.75
N TRP A 120 -1.19 5.76 1.12
CA TRP A 120 -2.05 6.81 1.66
C TRP A 120 -3.53 6.52 1.39
N LYS A 121 -4.42 7.13 2.17
CA LYS A 121 -5.85 7.17 1.89
C LYS A 121 -6.52 8.41 2.49
N PRO A 122 -7.68 8.85 1.97
CA PRO A 122 -8.44 9.94 2.58
C PRO A 122 -8.74 9.67 4.06
N LEU A 123 -8.73 10.73 4.87
CA LEU A 123 -9.18 10.63 6.27
C LEU A 123 -10.64 10.16 6.33
N PRO A 124 -11.01 9.34 7.34
CA PRO A 124 -12.40 8.98 7.56
C PRO A 124 -13.23 10.23 7.88
N LYS A 125 -14.54 10.14 7.68
CA LYS A 125 -15.44 11.21 8.12
C LYS A 125 -15.32 11.40 9.63
N PRO A 126 -15.36 12.64 10.13
CA PRO A 126 -15.45 12.90 11.56
C PRO A 126 -16.63 12.15 12.18
N TYR A 127 -16.49 11.78 13.45
CA TYR A 127 -17.61 11.25 14.21
C TYR A 127 -18.67 12.32 14.40
N GLU A 128 -19.93 11.96 14.16
CA GLU A 128 -21.11 12.80 14.41
C GLU A 128 -21.95 12.09 15.48
N GLU A 129 -22.17 12.75 16.62
CA GLU A 129 -23.10 12.29 17.66
C GLU A 129 -24.52 12.70 17.27
N GLY A 130 -25.45 11.74 17.27
CA GLY A 130 -26.84 11.92 16.82
C GLY A 130 -27.78 12.45 17.91
#